data_AF-A0A6N7WNK0-F1
#
_entry.id   AF-A0A6N7WNK0-F1
#
_cell.length_a   1.000
_cell.length_b   1.000
_cell.length_c   1.000
_cell.angle_alpha   90.00
_cell.angle_beta   90.00
_cell.angle_gamma   90.00
#
_symmetry.space_group_name_H-M   'P 1'
#
loop_
_entity.id
_entity.type
_entity.pdbx_description
1 polymer ?
#
loop_
_entity_poly.entity_id
_entity_poly.type
_entity_poly.pdbx_seq_one_letter_code
_entity_poly.pdbx_strand_id
1 'polypeptide(L)'
;MKKLSEIDDDTLLTVTPKGYDGTVMDKEEFMQSSYYIDRDEVDVAIAEETFASFSLYYALECLEDDMHEDWLSNVMSAIPKDVRERIEAEINSYLDKEPTYYPGEAVDWLTEDLGE
;
A
#
# COMPACT_ATOMS: atom_id res chain seq x y z
N MET A 1 -18.46 7.93 -2.68
CA MET A 1 -17.60 9.03 -2.19
C MET A 1 -18.29 9.59 -0.98
N LYS A 2 -17.76 9.27 0.20
CA LYS A 2 -18.27 9.75 1.49
C LYS A 2 -17.71 11.13 1.79
N LYS A 3 -18.45 11.95 2.52
CA LYS A 3 -17.87 13.19 3.06
C LYS A 3 -16.99 12.88 4.26
N LEU A 4 -15.90 13.63 4.43
CA LEU A 4 -15.00 13.47 5.58
C LEU A 4 -15.74 13.65 6.92
N SER A 5 -16.78 14.50 6.95
CA SER A 5 -17.63 14.72 8.12
C SER A 5 -18.53 13.53 8.48
N GLU A 6 -18.68 12.55 7.59
CA GLU A 6 -19.50 11.34 7.77
C GLU A 6 -18.69 10.13 8.25
N ILE A 7 -17.38 10.30 8.45
CA ILE A 7 -16.42 9.25 8.81
C ILE A 7 -15.99 9.45 10.27
N ASP A 8 -15.77 8.36 11.01
CA ASP A 8 -15.30 8.42 12.41
C ASP A 8 -13.86 8.92 12.50
N ASP A 9 -13.53 9.63 13.58
CA ASP A 9 -12.22 10.31 13.75
C ASP A 9 -11.02 9.34 13.80
N ASP A 10 -11.23 8.10 14.23
CA ASP A 10 -10.23 7.03 14.28
C ASP A 10 -10.13 6.22 12.97
N THR A 11 -10.91 6.56 11.94
CA THR A 11 -10.83 5.88 10.66
C THR A 11 -9.50 6.17 9.98
N LEU A 12 -8.78 5.11 9.59
CA LEU A 12 -7.56 5.22 8.80
C LEU A 12 -7.87 5.68 7.37
N LEU A 13 -7.07 6.63 6.91
CA LEU A 13 -7.14 7.22 5.58
C LEU A 13 -5.82 7.01 4.85
N THR A 14 -5.89 6.74 3.56
CA THR A 14 -4.74 6.90 2.66
C THR A 14 -4.77 8.32 2.09
N VAL A 15 -3.70 9.08 2.30
CA VAL A 15 -3.57 10.48 1.87
C VAL A 15 -2.41 10.58 0.88
N THR A 16 -2.72 10.87 -0.39
CA THR A 16 -1.74 10.91 -1.48
C THR A 16 -1.64 12.31 -2.07
N PRO A 17 -0.57 13.05 -1.79
CA PRO A 17 -0.31 14.31 -2.48
C PRO A 17 0.04 14.06 -3.94
N LYS A 18 -0.43 14.94 -4.81
CA LYS A 18 -0.11 14.86 -6.23
C LYS A 18 1.40 14.85 -6.48
N GLY A 19 1.89 13.78 -7.10
CA GLY A 19 3.31 13.61 -7.45
C GLY A 19 4.23 13.14 -6.31
N TYR A 20 3.67 12.71 -5.17
CA TYR A 20 4.41 12.12 -4.05
C TYR A 20 3.77 10.79 -3.63
N ASP A 21 4.52 10.01 -2.86
CA ASP A 21 4.01 8.78 -2.26
C ASP A 21 2.95 9.11 -1.19
N GLY A 22 1.93 8.25 -1.12
CA GLY A 22 0.87 8.35 -0.14
C GLY A 22 1.33 7.90 1.25
N THR A 23 0.64 8.39 2.27
CA THR A 23 0.81 7.97 3.66
C THR A 23 -0.52 7.49 4.23
N VAL A 24 -0.45 6.68 5.29
CA VAL A 24 -1.61 6.26 6.08
C VAL A 24 -1.61 7.03 7.39
N MET A 25 -2.75 7.61 7.76
CA MET A 25 -2.96 8.28 9.05
C MET A 25 -4.44 8.21 9.42
N ASP A 26 -4.78 8.40 10.68
CA ASP A 26 -6.19 8.55 11.07
C ASP A 26 -6.77 9.90 10.64
N LYS A 27 -8.10 9.99 10.61
CA LYS A 27 -8.82 11.19 10.21
C LYS A 27 -8.51 12.38 11.12
N GLU A 28 -8.36 12.16 12.43
CA GLU A 28 -8.05 13.24 13.38
C GLU A 28 -6.69 13.89 13.06
N GLU A 29 -5.65 13.08 12.81
CA GLU A 29 -4.33 13.54 12.40
C GLU A 29 -4.39 14.28 11.06
N PHE A 30 -5.12 13.75 10.07
CA PHE A 30 -5.30 14.40 8.78
C PHE A 30 -5.92 15.80 8.94
N MET A 31 -6.98 15.93 9.75
CA MET A 31 -7.67 17.19 10.02
C MET A 31 -6.82 18.24 10.74
N GLN A 32 -5.75 17.81 11.40
CA GLN A 32 -4.80 18.70 12.09
C GLN A 32 -3.58 19.04 11.22
N SER A 33 -3.40 18.37 10.08
CA SER A 33 -2.23 18.53 9.23
C SER A 33 -2.39 19.66 8.22
N SER A 34 -1.85 20.83 8.56
CA SER A 34 -1.80 21.98 7.64
C SER A 34 -1.06 21.67 6.33
N TYR A 35 -0.11 20.71 6.35
CA TYR A 35 0.62 20.31 5.15
C TYR A 35 -0.30 19.73 4.06
N TYR A 36 -1.31 18.94 4.43
CA TYR A 36 -2.21 18.32 3.47
C TYR A 36 -3.42 19.21 3.18
N ILE A 37 -3.97 19.87 4.21
CA ILE A 37 -5.17 20.71 4.07
C ILE A 37 -4.89 21.94 3.21
N ASP A 38 -3.76 22.64 3.43
CA ASP A 38 -3.47 23.89 2.71
C ASP A 38 -3.09 23.69 1.23
N ARG A 39 -2.91 22.44 0.79
CA ARG A 39 -2.41 22.13 -0.56
C ARG A 39 -3.49 21.90 -1.61
N ASP A 40 -4.76 21.69 -1.21
CA ASP A 40 -5.93 21.39 -2.08
C ASP A 40 -5.77 20.28 -3.14
N GLU A 41 -4.58 19.68 -3.28
CA GLU A 41 -4.20 18.67 -4.27
C GLU A 41 -3.76 17.36 -3.59
N VAL A 42 -4.60 16.88 -2.67
CA VAL A 42 -4.42 15.56 -2.03
C VAL A 42 -5.62 14.67 -2.33
N ASP A 43 -5.34 13.44 -2.78
CA ASP A 43 -6.34 12.40 -2.92
C ASP A 43 -6.48 11.67 -1.58
N VAL A 44 -7.70 11.61 -1.06
CA VAL A 44 -8.01 10.97 0.23
C VAL A 44 -8.99 9.82 -0.02
N ALA A 45 -8.71 8.67 0.57
CA ALA A 45 -9.60 7.50 0.54
C ALA A 45 -9.58 6.80 1.90
N ILE A 46 -10.64 6.06 2.22
CA ILE A 46 -10.65 5.16 3.36
C ILE A 46 -9.59 4.08 3.12
N ALA A 47 -8.71 3.88 4.10
CA ALA A 47 -7.69 2.87 4.03
C ALA A 47 -8.33 1.47 4.07
N GLU A 48 -8.13 0.69 3.01
CA GLU A 48 -8.52 -0.72 2.99
C GLU A 48 -7.33 -1.57 3.40
N GLU A 49 -7.52 -2.30 4.51
CA GLU A 49 -6.53 -3.26 5.01
C GLU A 49 -6.29 -4.37 4.00
N THR A 50 -5.02 -4.65 3.76
CA THR A 50 -4.56 -5.69 2.85
C THR A 50 -3.23 -6.26 3.36
N PHE A 51 -2.74 -7.31 2.70
CA PHE A 51 -1.51 -7.99 3.09
C PHE A 51 -0.60 -8.13 1.88
N ALA A 52 0.67 -7.81 2.08
CA ALA A 52 1.68 -8.09 1.08
C ALA A 52 1.85 -9.61 0.92
N SER A 53 2.19 -10.05 -0.28
CA SER A 53 2.55 -11.44 -0.54
C SER A 53 3.92 -11.53 -1.19
N PHE A 54 4.64 -12.58 -0.84
CA PHE A 54 5.95 -12.91 -1.37
C PHE A 54 5.85 -14.10 -2.34
N SER A 55 6.49 -13.95 -3.50
CA SER A 55 6.71 -15.00 -4.49
C SER A 55 8.21 -15.15 -4.71
N LEU A 56 8.74 -16.36 -4.47
CA LEU A 56 10.16 -16.62 -4.67
C LEU A 56 10.53 -16.50 -6.15
N TYR A 57 9.63 -16.91 -7.04
CA TYR A 57 9.82 -16.76 -8.48
C TYR A 57 10.01 -15.29 -8.87
N TYR A 58 9.08 -14.42 -8.43
CA TYR A 58 9.15 -12.99 -8.76
C TYR A 58 10.38 -12.33 -8.16
N ALA A 59 10.73 -12.69 -6.91
CA ALA A 59 11.93 -12.18 -6.26
C ALA A 59 13.22 -12.54 -7.03
N LEU A 60 13.29 -13.74 -7.61
CA LEU A 60 14.42 -14.17 -8.45
C LEU A 60 14.37 -13.52 -9.84
N GLU A 61 13.19 -13.35 -10.43
CA GLU A 61 13.00 -12.63 -11.70
C GLU A 61 13.52 -11.19 -11.60
N CYS A 62 13.27 -10.50 -10.48
CA CYS A 62 13.84 -9.16 -10.23
C CYS A 62 15.39 -9.13 -10.17
N LEU A 63 16.05 -10.28 -9.95
CA LEU A 63 17.51 -10.38 -9.97
C LEU A 63 18.07 -10.75 -11.35
N GLU A 64 17.22 -11.21 -12.27
CA GLU A 64 17.62 -11.72 -13.59
C GLU A 64 17.98 -10.62 -14.59
N ASP A 65 17.71 -9.35 -14.29
CA ASP A 65 17.80 -8.22 -15.24
C ASP A 65 19.16 -8.10 -15.99
N ASP A 66 20.26 -8.60 -15.40
CA ASP A 66 21.61 -8.63 -15.99
C ASP A 66 22.18 -10.04 -16.23
N MET A 67 21.36 -11.08 -16.11
CA MET A 67 21.80 -12.48 -16.18
C MET A 67 21.59 -13.09 -17.58
N HIS A 68 22.07 -14.32 -17.77
CA HIS A 68 21.86 -15.06 -19.02
C HIS A 68 20.42 -15.59 -19.11
N GLU A 69 19.91 -15.78 -20.34
CA GLU A 69 18.51 -16.09 -20.68
C GLU A 69 17.89 -17.30 -19.93
N ASP A 70 18.71 -18.23 -19.44
CA ASP A 70 18.25 -19.43 -18.71
C ASP A 70 18.48 -19.35 -17.18
N TRP A 71 18.99 -18.23 -16.67
CA TRP A 71 19.47 -18.15 -15.29
C TRP A 71 18.34 -18.42 -14.28
N LEU A 72 17.19 -17.78 -14.40
CA LEU A 72 16.06 -17.99 -13.49
C LEU A 72 15.57 -19.43 -13.53
N SER A 73 15.44 -20.01 -14.73
CA SER A 73 15.03 -21.39 -14.92
C SER A 73 16.01 -22.38 -14.27
N ASN A 74 17.32 -22.14 -14.43
CA ASN A 74 18.37 -22.95 -13.83
C ASN A 74 18.33 -22.86 -12.29
N VAL A 75 18.20 -21.65 -11.73
CA VAL A 75 18.09 -21.43 -10.29
C VAL A 75 16.83 -22.10 -9.73
N MET A 76 15.68 -21.88 -10.35
CA MET A 76 14.41 -22.47 -9.90
C MET A 76 14.40 -24.01 -9.99
N SER A 77 15.11 -24.58 -10.97
CA SER A 77 15.27 -26.03 -11.11
C SER A 77 16.27 -26.62 -10.12
N ALA A 78 17.27 -25.84 -9.70
CA ALA A 78 18.27 -26.25 -8.72
C ALA A 78 17.72 -26.28 -7.28
N ILE A 79 16.71 -25.47 -6.96
CA ILE A 79 16.09 -25.43 -5.63
C ILE A 79 14.99 -26.51 -5.54
N PRO A 80 15.09 -27.46 -4.59
CA PRO A 80 14.06 -28.47 -4.37
C PRO A 80 12.68 -27.83 -4.13
N LYS A 81 11.62 -28.48 -4.63
CA LYS A 81 10.24 -27.97 -4.54
C LYS A 81 9.82 -27.69 -3.09
N ASP A 82 10.11 -28.62 -2.17
CA ASP A 82 9.79 -28.49 -0.74
C ASP A 82 10.52 -27.32 -0.08
N VAL A 83 11.73 -27.00 -0.55
CA VAL A 83 12.48 -25.83 -0.08
C VAL A 83 11.83 -24.53 -0.56
N ARG A 84 11.41 -24.45 -1.84
CA ARG A 84 10.71 -23.29 -2.38
C ARG A 84 9.41 -23.00 -1.63
N GLU A 85 8.57 -24.03 -1.47
CA GLU A 85 7.30 -23.93 -0.75
C GLU A 85 7.51 -23.51 0.71
N ARG A 86 8.56 -24.01 1.38
CA ARG A 86 8.87 -23.62 2.77
C ARG A 86 9.33 -22.18 2.88
N ILE A 87 10.16 -21.68 1.96
CA ILE A 87 10.60 -20.28 1.96
C ILE A 87 9.40 -19.35 1.80
N GLU A 88 8.54 -19.63 0.82
CA GLU A 88 7.35 -18.81 0.59
C GLU A 88 6.39 -18.85 1.78
N ALA A 89 6.12 -20.04 2.34
CA ALA A 89 5.25 -20.17 3.50
C ALA A 89 5.78 -19.43 4.73
N GLU A 90 7.09 -19.54 5.00
CA GLU A 90 7.72 -18.87 6.14
C GLU A 90 7.63 -17.35 6.02
N ILE A 91 8.02 -16.78 4.87
CA ILE A 91 7.99 -15.33 4.64
C ILE A 91 6.56 -14.79 4.69
N ASN A 92 5.63 -15.42 3.97
CA ASN A 92 4.23 -14.99 3.97
C ASN A 92 3.61 -15.06 5.39
N SER A 93 4.02 -16.01 6.23
CA SER A 93 3.53 -16.08 7.62
C SER A 93 3.94 -14.89 8.51
N TYR A 94 4.98 -14.14 8.13
CA TYR A 94 5.32 -12.87 8.78
C TYR A 94 4.56 -11.70 8.15
N LEU A 95 4.42 -11.69 6.81
CA LEU A 95 3.69 -10.64 6.10
C LEU A 95 2.19 -10.62 6.48
N ASP A 96 1.59 -11.79 6.71
CA ASP A 96 0.19 -11.93 7.15
C ASP A 96 -0.08 -11.30 8.54
N LYS A 97 0.96 -10.93 9.29
CA LYS A 97 0.84 -10.29 10.62
C LYS A 97 1.02 -8.78 10.56
N GLU A 98 1.50 -8.26 9.45
CA GLU A 98 1.86 -6.86 9.27
C GLU A 98 0.99 -6.29 8.14
N PRO A 99 -0.22 -5.79 8.47
CA PRO A 99 -1.12 -5.26 7.47
C PRO A 99 -0.50 -4.04 6.76
N THR A 100 -0.82 -3.91 5.49
CA THR A 100 -0.62 -2.70 4.71
C THR A 100 -1.97 -2.16 4.27
N TYR A 101 -2.00 -0.99 3.65
CA TYR A 101 -3.26 -0.33 3.27
C TYR A 101 -3.20 0.18 1.85
N TYR A 102 -4.28 -0.07 1.10
CA TYR A 102 -4.50 0.54 -0.22
C TYR A 102 -5.65 1.55 -0.17
N PRO A 103 -5.68 2.51 -1.12
CA PRO A 103 -6.82 3.41 -1.25
C PRO A 103 -8.10 2.63 -1.61
N GLY A 104 -9.09 2.69 -0.72
CA GLY A 104 -10.43 2.12 -0.93
C GLY A 104 -11.42 3.15 -1.45
N GLU A 105 -12.54 3.33 -0.73
CA GLU A 105 -13.55 4.34 -1.10
C GLU A 105 -12.99 5.76 -0.96
N ALA A 106 -13.03 6.53 -2.05
CA ALA A 106 -12.64 7.94 -2.07
C ALA A 106 -13.48 8.79 -1.09
N VAL A 107 -12.81 9.76 -0.46
CA VAL A 107 -13.38 10.69 0.51
C VAL A 107 -13.40 12.10 -0.06
N ASP A 108 -14.57 12.72 -0.03
CA ASP A 108 -14.74 14.14 -0.28
C ASP A 108 -14.38 14.91 1.00
N TRP A 109 -13.18 15.48 1.01
CA TRP A 109 -12.58 16.14 2.17
C TRP A 109 -12.52 17.66 2.04
N LEU A 110 -12.63 18.17 0.81
CA LEU A 110 -12.73 19.60 0.57
C LEU A 110 -14.10 20.06 1.05
N THR A 111 -14.13 20.89 2.08
CA THR A 111 -15.36 21.56 2.46
C THR A 111 -15.72 22.53 1.33
N GLU A 112 -16.73 22.18 0.52
CA GLU A 112 -17.48 23.17 -0.25
C GLU A 112 -18.13 24.14 0.75
N ASP A 113 -17.39 25.19 1.14
CA ASP A 113 -17.94 26.45 1.66
C ASP A 113 -16.79 27.47 1.81
N LEU A 114 -16.41 28.10 0.70
CA LEU A 114 -15.94 29.49 0.72
C LEU A 114 -16.89 30.32 -0.16
N GLY A 115 -18.16 30.30 0.23
CA GLY A 115 -19.08 31.38 -0.09
C GLY A 115 -18.89 32.51 0.93
N GLU A 116 -17.98 33.44 0.63
CA GLU A 116 -18.08 34.84 1.07
C GLU A 116 -17.91 35.77 -0.13
#